data_AF-A0A6P0HXP3-F1
#
_entry.id   AF-A0A6P0HXP3-F1
#
_cell.length_a   1.000
_cell.length_b   1.000
_cell.length_c   1.000
_cell.angle_alpha   90.00
_cell.angle_beta   90.00
_cell.angle_gamma   90.00
#
_symmetry.space_group_name_H-M   'P 1'
#
loop_
_entity.id
_entity.type
_entity.pdbx_description
1 polymer ?
#
loop_
_entity_poly.entity_id
_entity_poly.type
_entity_poly.pdbx_seq_one_letter_code
_entity_poly.pdbx_strand_id
1 'polypeptide(L)'
;MSGAPVVDVRGEVVAVHGMSDVEVVQNFASLQASLSESQRETFQQALERVENGVQRLTFSWGIPINLFREYRGRAIALGGEKQEIELQQQLEEERRKREEAERRLRELETERQKQIQEAEKQKQVENEIPLVSAQGVDYTKLRDLLAAGNWKEADLETNRVMLKVAGRESEGWLTYVDVYNFSCQDLGTIDKLWVKYSNGKFGFSVQKQIYQSLGGTKEYDSEAWQAFGDKVGWRKGEKWLNYSDLTFDDQHYTGHLPRRNGREGWVVGSGDIFDWVFSLQRLVVCNI
;
A
#
# COMPACT_ATOMS: atom_id res chain seq x y z
N MET A 1 -18.65 1.24 -56.14
CA MET A 1 -19.25 0.87 -57.43
C MET A 1 -18.14 0.87 -58.47
N SER A 2 -17.60 -0.30 -58.84
CA SER A 2 -16.56 -0.41 -59.88
C SER A 2 -17.17 -1.08 -61.12
N GLY A 3 -17.45 -0.30 -62.14
CA GLY A 3 -17.84 -0.78 -63.46
C GLY A 3 -16.61 -1.14 -64.27
N ALA A 4 -16.75 -2.18 -65.08
CA ALA A 4 -15.68 -2.66 -65.95
C ALA A 4 -15.22 -1.58 -66.95
N PRO A 5 -13.94 -1.59 -67.36
CA PRO A 5 -13.41 -0.68 -68.38
C PRO A 5 -14.12 -0.89 -69.73
N VAL A 6 -14.37 0.21 -70.45
CA VAL A 6 -14.93 0.17 -71.80
C VAL A 6 -13.78 0.04 -72.79
N VAL A 7 -13.81 -0.99 -73.62
CA VAL A 7 -12.77 -1.30 -74.61
C VAL A 7 -13.24 -1.06 -76.04
N ASP A 8 -12.33 -0.70 -76.95
CA ASP A 8 -12.60 -0.59 -78.39
C ASP A 8 -12.65 -1.97 -79.07
N VAL A 9 -12.93 -1.99 -80.37
CA VAL A 9 -13.01 -3.22 -81.18
C VAL A 9 -11.69 -3.99 -81.29
N ARG A 10 -10.58 -3.42 -80.82
CA ARG A 10 -9.24 -4.06 -80.72
C ARG A 10 -8.91 -4.48 -79.28
N GLY A 11 -9.80 -4.24 -78.33
CA GLY A 11 -9.61 -4.57 -76.92
C GLY A 11 -8.92 -3.48 -76.09
N GLU A 12 -8.69 -2.29 -76.65
CA GLU A 12 -8.01 -1.19 -75.94
C GLU A 12 -8.99 -0.42 -75.06
N VAL A 13 -8.62 -0.16 -73.80
CA VAL A 13 -9.48 0.60 -72.87
C VAL A 13 -9.58 2.05 -73.33
N VAL A 14 -10.77 2.45 -73.78
CA VAL A 14 -11.05 3.80 -74.30
C VAL A 14 -11.81 4.67 -73.32
N ALA A 15 -12.49 4.06 -72.34
CA ALA A 15 -13.19 4.81 -71.30
C ALA A 15 -13.37 4.02 -70.00
N VAL A 16 -13.64 4.73 -68.91
CA VAL A 16 -14.04 4.15 -67.62
C VAL A 16 -15.48 4.55 -67.35
N HIS A 17 -16.30 3.63 -66.80
CA HIS A 17 -17.71 3.88 -66.52
C HIS A 17 -17.88 5.15 -65.66
N GLY A 18 -18.83 6.02 -66.00
CA GLY A 18 -19.00 7.24 -65.22
C GLY A 18 -20.22 8.07 -65.57
N MET A 19 -20.97 8.38 -64.51
CA MET A 19 -21.97 9.44 -64.37
C MET A 19 -23.39 9.12 -64.89
N SER A 20 -24.38 9.44 -64.06
CA SER A 20 -25.80 9.40 -64.39
C SER A 20 -26.20 10.57 -65.29
N ASP A 21 -27.31 10.47 -66.02
CA ASP A 21 -27.81 11.55 -66.90
C ASP A 21 -27.96 12.89 -66.16
N VAL A 22 -28.30 12.85 -64.86
CA VAL A 22 -28.37 14.04 -63.99
C VAL A 22 -27.01 14.72 -63.83
N GLU A 23 -25.97 13.92 -63.54
CA GLU A 23 -24.62 14.43 -63.34
C GLU A 23 -23.97 14.88 -64.66
N VAL A 24 -24.33 14.23 -65.78
CA VAL A 24 -23.92 14.64 -67.13
C VAL A 24 -24.48 16.02 -67.46
N VAL A 25 -25.79 16.24 -67.24
CA VAL A 25 -26.42 17.54 -67.49
C VAL A 25 -25.78 18.64 -66.66
N GLN A 26 -25.57 18.41 -65.36
CA GLN A 26 -24.98 19.40 -64.46
C GLN A 26 -23.53 19.75 -64.84
N ASN A 27 -22.71 18.75 -65.13
CA ASN A 27 -21.27 18.98 -65.32
C ASN A 27 -20.90 19.47 -66.73
N PHE A 28 -21.70 19.15 -67.75
CA PHE A 28 -21.39 19.52 -69.12
C PHE A 28 -22.21 20.69 -69.67
N ALA A 29 -23.14 21.26 -68.88
CA ALA A 29 -23.92 22.44 -69.26
C ALA A 29 -23.03 23.62 -69.72
N SER A 30 -21.88 23.84 -69.07
CA SER A 30 -20.95 24.93 -69.43
C SER A 30 -20.06 24.63 -70.63
N LEU A 31 -20.01 23.39 -71.11
CA LEU A 31 -19.10 22.92 -72.15
C LEU A 31 -19.78 22.71 -73.51
N GLN A 32 -21.09 23.01 -73.63
CA GLN A 32 -21.92 22.72 -74.80
C GLN A 32 -21.36 23.26 -76.13
N ALA A 33 -20.68 24.41 -76.09
CA ALA A 33 -20.05 25.03 -77.27
C ALA A 33 -18.82 24.26 -77.80
N SER A 34 -18.18 23.46 -76.95
CA SER A 34 -16.97 22.68 -77.28
C SER A 34 -17.25 21.21 -77.63
N LEU A 35 -18.51 20.77 -77.51
CA LEU A 35 -18.92 19.41 -77.83
C LEU A 35 -18.97 19.19 -79.34
N SER A 36 -18.51 18.02 -79.78
CA SER A 36 -18.73 17.54 -81.15
C SER A 36 -20.22 17.28 -81.41
N GLU A 37 -20.59 17.17 -82.69
CA GLU A 37 -21.99 17.03 -83.12
C GLU A 37 -22.68 15.79 -82.51
N SER A 38 -22.00 14.65 -82.51
CA SER A 38 -22.47 13.40 -81.88
C SER A 38 -22.60 13.51 -80.35
N GLN A 39 -21.69 14.23 -79.69
CA GLN A 39 -21.77 14.46 -78.24
C GLN A 39 -22.91 15.40 -77.88
N ARG A 40 -23.19 16.39 -78.73
CA ARG A 40 -24.28 17.35 -78.55
C ARG A 40 -25.64 16.68 -78.67
N GLU A 41 -25.82 15.79 -79.63
CA GLU A 41 -27.06 15.00 -79.79
C GLU A 41 -27.32 14.11 -78.56
N THR A 42 -26.28 13.45 -78.07
CA THR A 42 -26.36 12.60 -76.87
C THR A 42 -26.67 13.40 -75.60
N PHE A 43 -26.07 14.60 -75.45
CA PHE A 43 -26.37 15.51 -74.34
C PHE A 43 -27.81 16.03 -74.39
N GLN A 44 -28.35 16.33 -75.58
CA GLN A 44 -29.74 16.75 -75.73
C GLN A 44 -30.73 15.63 -75.37
N GLN A 45 -30.45 14.39 -75.75
CA GLN A 45 -31.27 13.25 -75.33
C GLN A 45 -31.21 13.01 -73.81
N ALA A 46 -30.07 13.28 -73.16
CA ALA A 46 -29.95 13.20 -71.70
C ALA A 46 -30.76 14.31 -71.00
N LEU A 47 -30.71 15.55 -71.52
CA LEU A 47 -31.56 16.66 -71.07
C LEU A 47 -33.04 16.32 -71.15
N GLU A 48 -33.52 15.84 -72.29
CA GLU A 48 -34.92 15.45 -72.47
C GLU A 48 -35.36 14.34 -71.50
N ARG A 49 -34.49 13.38 -71.20
CA ARG A 49 -34.80 12.30 -70.24
C ARG A 49 -34.90 12.82 -68.81
N VAL A 50 -34.00 13.74 -68.43
CA VAL A 50 -34.01 14.39 -67.12
C VAL A 50 -35.25 15.26 -66.96
N GLU A 51 -35.63 16.04 -67.98
CA GLU A 51 -36.81 16.91 -67.97
C GLU A 51 -38.13 16.13 -67.90
N ASN A 52 -38.21 14.97 -68.57
CA ASN A 52 -39.41 14.11 -68.57
C ASN A 52 -39.54 13.22 -67.32
N GLY A 53 -38.73 13.45 -66.28
CA GLY A 53 -38.82 12.73 -65.00
C GLY A 53 -38.39 11.26 -65.06
N VAL A 54 -37.79 10.82 -66.17
CA VAL A 54 -37.26 9.46 -66.32
C VAL A 54 -35.84 9.43 -65.73
N GLN A 55 -35.73 9.16 -64.42
CA GLN A 55 -34.44 8.84 -63.79
C GLN A 55 -33.98 7.44 -64.21
N ARG A 56 -33.50 7.28 -65.44
CA ARG A 56 -32.76 6.07 -65.82
C ARG A 56 -31.32 6.19 -65.31
N LEU A 57 -30.94 5.33 -64.37
CA LEU A 57 -29.54 5.05 -64.04
C LEU A 57 -28.86 4.20 -65.12
N THR A 58 -29.13 4.49 -66.39
CA THR A 58 -28.44 3.82 -67.50
C THR A 58 -27.12 4.56 -67.71
N PHE A 59 -26.02 3.95 -67.27
CA PHE A 59 -24.65 4.42 -67.49
C PHE A 59 -24.34 4.42 -69.00
N SER A 60 -24.77 5.46 -69.71
CA SER A 60 -24.67 5.55 -71.16
C SER A 60 -23.42 6.32 -71.63
N TRP A 61 -22.57 6.77 -70.69
CA TRP A 61 -21.31 7.45 -70.96
C TRP A 61 -20.12 6.69 -70.33
N GLY A 62 -19.06 6.52 -71.12
CA GLY A 62 -17.72 6.27 -70.60
C GLY A 62 -16.91 7.57 -70.72
N ILE A 63 -16.15 7.93 -69.69
CA ILE A 63 -15.25 9.11 -69.74
C ILE A 63 -14.04 8.74 -70.61
N PRO A 64 -13.77 9.44 -71.73
CA PRO A 64 -12.64 9.13 -72.61
C PRO A 64 -11.30 9.29 -71.87
N ILE A 65 -10.43 8.29 -71.96
CA ILE A 65 -9.15 8.25 -71.21
C ILE A 65 -8.22 9.43 -71.54
N ASN A 66 -8.37 9.99 -72.73
CA ASN A 66 -7.66 11.16 -73.24
C ASN A 66 -8.00 12.45 -72.48
N LEU A 67 -9.14 12.53 -71.78
CA LEU A 67 -9.46 13.63 -70.87
C LEU A 67 -8.58 13.60 -69.61
N PHE A 68 -8.16 12.41 -69.15
CA PHE A 68 -7.23 12.26 -68.02
C PHE A 68 -5.77 12.58 -68.38
N ARG A 69 -5.45 12.71 -69.68
CA ARG A 69 -4.10 13.06 -70.14
C ARG A 69 -3.72 14.51 -69.76
N GLU A 70 -4.71 15.40 -69.65
CA GLU A 70 -4.52 16.78 -69.14
C GLU A 70 -4.29 16.83 -67.61
N TYR A 71 -4.84 15.87 -66.86
CA TYR A 71 -4.66 15.76 -65.41
C TYR A 71 -3.42 14.98 -65.01
N ARG A 72 -2.69 14.37 -65.96
CA ARG A 72 -1.46 13.62 -65.69
C ARG A 72 -0.35 14.49 -65.07
N GLY A 73 -0.37 15.80 -65.32
CA GLY A 73 0.51 16.78 -64.68
C GLY A 73 0.02 17.31 -63.32
N ARG A 74 -1.21 16.96 -62.91
CA ARG A 74 -1.81 17.32 -61.60
C ARG A 74 -2.07 16.12 -60.70
N ALA A 75 -1.68 14.92 -61.12
CA ALA A 75 -1.48 13.84 -60.18
C ALA A 75 -0.27 14.24 -59.33
N ILE A 76 -0.54 14.85 -58.18
CA ILE A 76 0.44 14.99 -57.11
C ILE A 76 0.88 13.56 -56.83
N ALA A 77 2.11 13.21 -57.22
CA ALA A 77 2.78 12.07 -56.63
C ALA A 77 2.71 12.32 -55.12
N LEU A 78 1.92 11.52 -54.39
CA LEU A 78 1.95 11.56 -52.95
C LEU A 78 3.40 11.31 -52.57
N GLY A 79 4.12 12.36 -52.16
CA GLY A 79 5.47 12.29 -51.60
C GLY A 79 5.47 11.60 -50.22
N GLY A 80 4.66 10.55 -50.08
CA GLY A 80 4.36 9.86 -48.84
C GLY A 80 5.46 8.87 -48.45
N GLU A 81 6.20 8.29 -49.39
CA GLU A 81 7.24 7.29 -49.06
C GLU A 81 8.30 7.86 -48.10
N LYS A 82 8.74 9.10 -48.31
CA LYS A 82 9.75 9.72 -47.43
C LYS A 82 9.18 10.02 -46.04
N GLN A 83 7.94 10.51 -45.96
CA GLN A 83 7.24 10.76 -44.70
C GLN A 83 6.90 9.46 -43.95
N GLU A 84 6.57 8.40 -44.68
CA GLU A 84 6.24 7.08 -44.12
C GLU A 84 7.49 6.38 -43.59
N ILE A 85 8.62 6.47 -44.30
CA ILE A 85 9.93 6.00 -43.81
C ILE A 85 10.35 6.78 -42.55
N GLU A 86 10.18 8.11 -42.53
CA GLU A 86 10.52 8.95 -41.37
C GLU A 86 9.64 8.62 -40.16
N LEU A 87 8.35 8.39 -40.37
CA LEU A 87 7.42 7.97 -39.32
C LEU A 87 7.75 6.57 -38.77
N GLN A 88 8.13 5.63 -39.65
CA GLN A 88 8.57 4.28 -39.23
C GLN A 88 9.84 4.36 -38.36
N GLN A 89 10.81 5.19 -38.74
CA GLN A 89 12.02 5.41 -37.96
C GLN A 89 11.72 6.01 -36.58
N GLN A 90 10.82 7.00 -36.52
CA GLN A 90 10.37 7.59 -35.24
C GLN A 90 9.67 6.55 -34.34
N LEU A 91 8.81 5.72 -34.92
CA LEU A 91 8.11 4.67 -34.18
C LEU A 91 9.08 3.64 -33.61
N GLU A 92 10.10 3.23 -34.38
CA GLU A 92 11.14 2.33 -33.90
C GLU A 92 12.00 2.95 -32.79
N GLU A 93 12.33 4.24 -32.90
CA GLU A 93 13.09 4.95 -31.86
C GLU A 93 12.29 5.02 -30.54
N GLU A 94 11.00 5.36 -30.61
CA GLU A 94 10.12 5.41 -29.44
C GLU A 94 9.90 4.02 -28.85
N ARG A 95 9.77 2.98 -29.68
CA ARG A 95 9.72 1.60 -29.20
C ARG A 95 11.00 1.23 -28.44
N ARG A 96 12.18 1.59 -28.96
CA ARG A 96 13.45 1.32 -28.29
C ARG A 96 13.55 2.05 -26.96
N LYS A 97 13.17 3.34 -26.91
CA LYS A 97 13.12 4.12 -25.66
C LYS A 97 12.17 3.50 -24.64
N ARG A 98 11.01 3.02 -25.10
CA ARG A 98 10.03 2.34 -24.24
C ARG A 98 10.58 1.03 -23.68
N GLU A 99 11.22 0.21 -24.50
CA GLU A 99 11.84 -1.04 -24.04
C GLU A 99 12.96 -0.79 -23.02
N GLU A 100 13.75 0.27 -23.21
CA GLU A 100 14.79 0.68 -22.26
C GLU A 100 14.18 1.21 -20.95
N ALA A 101 13.12 2.04 -21.03
CA ALA A 101 12.41 2.55 -19.87
C ALA A 101 11.75 1.41 -19.07
N GLU A 102 11.15 0.42 -19.74
CA GLU A 102 10.57 -0.76 -19.11
C GLU A 102 11.65 -1.62 -18.42
N ARG A 103 12.85 -1.74 -19.00
CA ARG A 103 13.98 -2.43 -18.35
C ARG A 103 14.42 -1.68 -17.08
N ARG A 104 14.60 -0.37 -17.17
CA ARG A 104 14.96 0.47 -16.01
C ARG A 104 13.90 0.40 -14.91
N LEU A 105 12.62 0.35 -15.27
CA LEU A 105 11.54 0.21 -14.30
C LEU A 105 11.63 -1.13 -13.55
N ARG A 106 11.88 -2.24 -14.25
CA ARG A 106 12.05 -3.56 -13.60
C ARG A 106 13.27 -3.61 -12.68
N GLU A 107 14.37 -2.96 -13.06
CA GLU A 107 15.56 -2.81 -12.21
C GLU A 107 15.24 -1.99 -10.95
N LEU A 108 14.51 -0.88 -11.09
CA LEU A 108 14.08 -0.05 -9.95
C LEU A 108 13.10 -0.80 -9.04
N GLU A 109 12.17 -1.58 -9.59
CA GLU A 109 11.24 -2.40 -8.81
C GLU A 109 11.97 -3.50 -8.03
N THR A 110 12.95 -4.16 -8.65
CA THR A 110 13.75 -5.18 -7.94
C THR A 110 14.63 -4.57 -6.86
N GLU A 111 15.21 -3.40 -7.10
CA GLU A 111 15.98 -2.67 -6.10
C GLU A 111 15.10 -2.20 -4.94
N ARG A 112 13.93 -1.64 -5.23
CA ARG A 112 12.92 -1.29 -4.22
C ARG A 112 12.51 -2.52 -3.39
N GLN A 113 12.30 -3.66 -4.03
CA GLN A 113 11.91 -4.88 -3.33
C GLN A 113 13.02 -5.38 -2.39
N LYS A 114 14.28 -5.30 -2.81
CA LYS A 114 15.43 -5.62 -1.94
C LYS A 114 15.50 -4.68 -0.74
N GLN A 115 15.32 -3.37 -0.96
CA GLN A 115 15.32 -2.38 0.12
C GLN A 115 14.19 -2.63 1.13
N ILE A 116 13.00 -2.99 0.66
CA ILE A 116 11.88 -3.36 1.53
C ILE A 116 12.24 -4.59 2.38
N GLN A 117 12.79 -5.65 1.76
CA GLN A 117 13.19 -6.86 2.49
C GLN A 117 14.29 -6.58 3.52
N GLU A 118 15.28 -5.75 3.17
CA GLU A 118 16.36 -5.38 4.08
C GLU A 118 15.85 -4.55 5.26
N ALA A 119 14.96 -3.59 5.00
CA ALA A 119 14.31 -2.79 6.04
C ALA A 119 13.43 -3.65 6.97
N GLU A 120 12.68 -4.61 6.43
CA GLU A 120 11.90 -5.55 7.24
C GLU A 120 12.79 -6.42 8.14
N LYS A 121 13.91 -6.92 7.61
CA LYS A 121 14.88 -7.70 8.37
C LYS A 121 15.56 -6.86 9.46
N GLN A 122 15.96 -5.63 9.15
CA GLN A 122 16.50 -4.70 10.15
C GLN A 122 15.48 -4.41 11.25
N LYS A 123 14.22 -4.16 10.87
CA LYS A 123 13.15 -3.94 11.83
C LYS A 123 12.90 -5.16 12.73
N GLN A 124 13.08 -6.38 12.22
CA GLN A 124 13.01 -7.59 13.05
C GLN A 124 14.14 -7.65 14.07
N VAL A 125 15.38 -7.37 13.67
CA VAL A 125 16.56 -7.39 14.55
C VAL A 125 16.48 -6.27 15.60
N GLU A 126 16.09 -5.07 15.20
CA GLU A 126 15.89 -3.94 16.12
C GLU A 126 14.71 -4.20 17.09
N ASN A 127 13.77 -5.05 16.68
CA ASN A 127 12.67 -5.49 17.52
C ASN A 127 13.02 -6.63 18.49
N GLU A 128 14.24 -7.15 18.52
CA GLU A 128 14.63 -8.13 19.54
C GLU A 128 15.20 -7.45 20.79
N ILE A 129 14.54 -7.62 21.94
CA ILE A 129 15.12 -7.23 23.23
C ILE A 129 16.17 -8.29 23.59
N PRO A 130 17.43 -7.90 23.88
CA PRO A 130 18.40 -8.82 24.42
C PRO A 130 17.90 -9.44 25.73
N LEU A 131 17.72 -10.76 25.75
CA LEU A 131 17.27 -11.51 26.93
C LEU A 131 18.44 -11.80 27.88
N VAL A 132 19.03 -10.74 28.44
CA VAL A 132 20.22 -10.85 29.30
C VAL A 132 19.83 -11.09 30.76
N SER A 133 20.59 -11.95 31.44
CA SER A 133 20.41 -12.26 32.86
C SER A 133 21.76 -12.32 33.57
N ALA A 134 21.87 -11.70 34.74
CA ALA A 134 23.08 -11.83 35.55
C ALA A 134 23.10 -13.16 36.31
N GLN A 135 21.92 -13.78 36.51
CA GLN A 135 21.72 -15.03 37.23
C GLN A 135 21.45 -16.23 36.32
N GLY A 136 21.62 -16.08 34.99
CA GLY A 136 21.38 -17.16 34.02
C GLY A 136 19.91 -17.58 33.89
N VAL A 137 18.97 -16.69 34.21
CA VAL A 137 17.54 -16.93 34.07
C VAL A 137 17.10 -16.78 32.61
N ASP A 138 16.28 -17.73 32.15
CA ASP A 138 15.71 -17.73 30.82
C ASP A 138 14.39 -16.95 30.77
N TYR A 139 14.35 -15.90 29.95
CA TYR A 139 13.21 -15.01 29.75
C TYR A 139 12.41 -15.30 28.46
N THR A 140 12.76 -16.35 27.71
CA THR A 140 12.08 -16.68 26.44
C THR A 140 10.58 -16.89 26.62
N LYS A 141 10.18 -17.68 27.62
CA LYS A 141 8.76 -17.91 27.93
C LYS A 141 8.03 -16.62 28.27
N LEU A 142 8.65 -15.73 29.07
CA LEU A 142 8.06 -14.43 29.40
C LEU A 142 7.88 -13.58 28.15
N ARG A 143 8.91 -13.48 27.30
CA ARG A 143 8.85 -12.78 26.02
C ARG A 143 7.70 -13.30 25.16
N ASP A 144 7.57 -14.61 25.01
CA ASP A 144 6.58 -15.22 24.11
C ASP A 144 5.14 -15.00 24.61
N LEU A 145 4.92 -15.10 25.92
CA LEU A 145 3.62 -14.79 26.53
C LEU A 145 3.24 -13.32 26.35
N LEU A 146 4.19 -12.40 26.55
CA LEU A 146 3.99 -10.98 26.33
C LEU A 146 3.73 -10.66 24.85
N ALA A 147 4.49 -11.25 23.93
CA ALA A 147 4.31 -11.09 22.50
C ALA A 147 2.94 -11.58 22.01
N ALA A 148 2.41 -12.63 22.65
CA ALA A 148 1.08 -13.16 22.39
C ALA A 148 -0.07 -12.35 23.04
N GLY A 149 0.24 -11.38 23.92
CA GLY A 149 -0.76 -10.65 24.68
C GLY A 149 -1.43 -11.49 25.78
N ASN A 150 -0.81 -12.59 26.20
CA ASN A 150 -1.29 -13.46 27.29
C ASN A 150 -0.89 -12.84 28.64
N TRP A 151 -1.53 -11.72 29.00
CA TRP A 151 -1.11 -10.86 30.10
C TRP A 151 -1.10 -11.54 31.47
N LYS A 152 -2.09 -12.39 31.75
CA LYS A 152 -2.20 -13.11 33.02
C LYS A 152 -1.08 -14.12 33.18
N GLU A 153 -0.84 -14.93 32.16
CA GLU A 153 0.22 -15.93 32.15
C GLU A 153 1.60 -15.26 32.18
N ALA A 154 1.79 -14.14 31.48
CA ALA A 154 3.02 -13.35 31.52
C ALA A 154 3.28 -12.79 32.93
N ASP A 155 2.25 -12.36 33.64
CA ASP A 155 2.36 -11.87 35.02
C ASP A 155 2.73 -12.98 36.01
N LEU A 156 2.12 -14.16 35.89
CA LEU A 156 2.51 -15.35 36.66
C LEU A 156 3.95 -15.79 36.35
N GLU A 157 4.32 -15.77 35.08
CA GLU A 157 5.70 -16.08 34.65
C GLU A 157 6.69 -15.04 35.17
N THR A 158 6.31 -13.76 35.23
CA THR A 158 7.13 -12.68 35.83
C THR A 158 7.42 -12.98 37.30
N ASN A 159 6.41 -13.35 38.09
CA ASN A 159 6.61 -13.74 39.48
C ASN A 159 7.56 -14.95 39.60
N ARG A 160 7.40 -15.97 38.74
CA ARG A 160 8.27 -17.15 38.71
C ARG A 160 9.73 -16.79 38.43
N VAL A 161 10.00 -16.00 37.39
CA VAL A 161 11.38 -15.63 37.03
C VAL A 161 12.01 -14.71 38.08
N MET A 162 11.24 -13.82 38.71
CA MET A 162 11.75 -12.97 39.79
C MET A 162 12.16 -13.81 41.02
N LEU A 163 11.38 -14.82 41.40
CA LEU A 163 11.77 -15.74 42.47
C LEU A 163 13.03 -16.52 42.10
N LYS A 164 13.17 -16.92 40.83
CA LYS A 164 14.37 -17.60 40.34
C LYS A 164 15.62 -16.72 40.39
N VAL A 165 15.53 -15.45 39.99
CA VAL A 165 16.63 -14.48 40.08
C VAL A 165 17.09 -14.31 41.54
N ALA A 166 16.15 -14.30 42.49
CA ALA A 166 16.46 -14.20 43.91
C ALA A 166 16.88 -15.52 44.56
N GLY A 167 16.80 -16.65 43.86
CA GLY A 167 17.06 -17.98 44.44
C GLY A 167 16.02 -18.41 45.47
N ARG A 168 14.77 -17.93 45.36
CA ARG A 168 13.68 -18.13 46.33
C ARG A 168 12.46 -18.86 45.79
N GLU A 169 12.70 -19.77 44.84
CA GLU A 169 11.65 -20.55 44.20
C GLU A 169 10.88 -21.44 45.21
N SER A 170 11.54 -21.94 46.25
CA SER A 170 10.93 -22.82 47.25
C SER A 170 10.07 -22.05 48.26
N GLU A 171 10.43 -20.81 48.59
CA GLU A 171 9.66 -19.97 49.50
C GLU A 171 8.44 -19.36 48.81
N GLY A 172 8.57 -19.02 47.53
CA GLY A 172 7.46 -18.47 46.74
C GLY A 172 7.18 -17.00 47.02
N TRP A 173 8.07 -16.29 47.73
CA TRP A 173 7.98 -14.86 48.00
C TRP A 173 9.37 -14.23 48.14
N LEU A 174 9.46 -12.91 47.94
CA LEU A 174 10.69 -12.12 48.09
C LEU A 174 10.65 -11.31 49.40
N THR A 175 11.74 -11.30 50.14
CA THR A 175 11.99 -10.42 51.29
C THR A 175 12.45 -9.06 50.80
N TYR A 176 12.43 -8.08 51.71
CA TYR A 176 13.14 -6.82 51.56
C TYR A 176 14.59 -6.97 51.06
N VAL A 177 15.36 -7.90 51.64
CA VAL A 177 16.80 -8.09 51.30
C VAL A 177 16.94 -8.60 49.87
N ASP A 178 16.04 -9.46 49.42
CA ASP A 178 16.04 -10.00 48.05
C ASP A 178 15.72 -8.90 47.03
N VAL A 179 14.72 -8.07 47.33
CA VAL A 179 14.34 -6.92 46.49
C VAL A 179 15.49 -5.91 46.43
N TYR A 180 16.12 -5.61 47.56
CA TYR A 180 17.23 -4.66 47.64
C TYR A 180 18.45 -5.13 46.83
N ASN A 181 18.77 -6.43 46.90
CA ASN A 181 19.90 -7.02 46.17
C ASN A 181 19.55 -7.50 44.77
N PHE A 182 18.30 -7.31 44.33
CA PHE A 182 17.85 -7.79 43.03
C PHE A 182 18.72 -7.23 41.91
N SER A 183 19.07 -8.08 40.94
CA SER A 183 19.94 -7.73 39.82
C SER A 183 19.29 -6.66 38.93
N CYS A 184 19.99 -5.54 38.72
CA CYS A 184 19.52 -4.50 37.82
C CYS A 184 19.40 -4.97 36.37
N GLN A 185 20.28 -5.88 35.94
CA GLN A 185 20.23 -6.45 34.60
C GLN A 185 18.94 -7.24 34.39
N ASP A 186 18.60 -8.09 35.36
CA ASP A 186 17.41 -8.93 35.32
C ASP A 186 16.12 -8.10 35.42
N LEU A 187 16.08 -7.14 36.36
CA LEU A 187 14.94 -6.22 36.49
C LEU A 187 14.74 -5.40 35.21
N GLY A 188 15.83 -4.92 34.61
CA GLY A 188 15.80 -4.18 33.35
C GLY A 188 15.34 -5.02 32.16
N THR A 189 15.72 -6.30 32.09
CA THR A 189 15.23 -7.21 31.03
C THR A 189 13.73 -7.43 31.17
N ILE A 190 13.24 -7.72 32.38
CA ILE A 190 11.81 -7.90 32.65
C ILE A 190 11.03 -6.63 32.28
N ASP A 191 11.49 -5.46 32.75
CA ASP A 191 10.82 -4.19 32.49
C ASP A 191 10.74 -3.86 30.99
N LYS A 192 11.86 -3.98 30.26
CA LYS A 192 11.91 -3.74 28.81
C LYS A 192 10.93 -4.63 28.05
N LEU A 193 10.81 -5.90 28.44
CA LEU A 193 9.86 -6.82 27.81
C LEU A 193 8.42 -6.34 28.02
N TRP A 194 8.04 -6.02 29.26
CA TRP A 194 6.71 -5.50 29.58
C TRP A 194 6.40 -4.22 28.80
N VAL A 195 7.32 -3.25 28.83
CA VAL A 195 7.16 -1.96 28.13
C VAL A 195 6.99 -2.16 26.63
N LYS A 196 7.83 -3.00 26.00
CA LYS A 196 7.78 -3.20 24.55
C LYS A 196 6.48 -3.81 24.09
N TYR A 197 6.11 -4.96 24.65
CA TYR A 197 4.98 -5.73 24.14
C TYR A 197 3.63 -5.12 24.53
N SER A 198 3.60 -4.27 25.56
CA SER A 198 2.40 -3.51 25.94
C SER A 198 2.29 -2.14 25.26
N ASN A 199 3.20 -1.81 24.33
CA ASN A 199 3.28 -0.49 23.70
C ASN A 199 3.39 0.65 24.73
N GLY A 200 4.24 0.46 25.75
CA GLY A 200 4.50 1.41 26.82
C GLY A 200 3.42 1.50 27.90
N LYS A 201 2.40 0.63 27.88
CA LYS A 201 1.31 0.67 28.86
C LYS A 201 1.68 0.00 30.19
N PHE A 202 2.50 -1.03 30.17
CA PHE A 202 2.84 -1.87 31.33
C PHE A 202 4.35 -1.89 31.57
N GLY A 203 4.74 -2.18 32.80
CA GLY A 203 6.14 -2.19 33.24
C GLY A 203 6.32 -1.56 34.62
N PHE A 204 7.39 -1.95 35.29
CA PHE A 204 7.79 -1.38 36.58
C PHE A 204 8.22 0.08 36.43
N SER A 205 8.91 0.45 35.34
CA SER A 205 9.24 1.84 35.01
C SER A 205 7.99 2.71 34.81
N VAL A 206 6.96 2.15 34.16
CA VAL A 206 5.67 2.82 33.98
C VAL A 206 4.97 3.03 35.32
N GLN A 207 4.91 1.99 36.16
CA GLN A 207 4.36 2.07 37.51
C GLN A 207 5.08 3.13 38.36
N LYS A 208 6.41 3.15 38.29
CA LYS A 208 7.24 4.17 38.96
C LYS A 208 6.86 5.58 38.55
N GLN A 209 6.77 5.85 37.24
CA GLN A 209 6.43 7.17 36.73
C GLN A 209 5.04 7.61 37.19
N ILE A 210 4.06 6.70 37.17
CA ILE A 210 2.71 7.00 37.66
C ILE A 210 2.74 7.31 39.15
N TYR A 211 3.39 6.49 39.97
CA TYR A 211 3.48 6.69 41.42
C TYR A 211 4.14 8.05 41.76
N GLN A 212 5.24 8.38 41.10
CA GLN A 212 5.92 9.67 41.28
C GLN A 212 5.05 10.85 40.84
N SER A 213 4.29 10.71 39.75
CA SER A 213 3.38 11.77 39.28
C SER A 213 2.25 12.09 40.26
N LEU A 214 1.93 11.15 41.16
CA LEU A 214 0.92 11.28 42.21
C LEU A 214 1.50 11.78 43.54
N GLY A 215 2.75 12.25 43.54
CA GLY A 215 3.44 12.72 44.75
C GLY A 215 4.11 11.62 45.57
N GLY A 216 4.11 10.38 45.07
CA GLY A 216 4.78 9.26 45.74
C GLY A 216 6.28 9.48 45.89
N THR A 217 6.79 9.32 47.12
CA THR A 217 8.21 9.46 47.44
C THR A 217 8.82 8.11 47.85
N LYS A 218 10.08 8.13 48.34
CA LYS A 218 10.73 6.95 48.92
C LYS A 218 10.07 6.51 50.23
N GLU A 219 9.44 7.45 50.93
CA GLU A 219 8.71 7.17 52.17
C GLU A 219 7.30 6.75 51.83
N TYR A 220 6.76 5.83 52.62
CA TYR A 220 5.39 5.39 52.44
C TYR A 220 4.43 6.54 52.71
N ASP A 221 3.62 6.86 51.70
CA ASP A 221 2.51 7.80 51.80
C ASP A 221 1.22 7.05 51.43
N SER A 222 0.29 7.00 52.39
CA SER A 222 -0.96 6.27 52.23
C SER A 222 -1.87 6.89 51.16
N GLU A 223 -1.89 8.21 51.02
CA GLU A 223 -2.74 8.90 50.05
C GLU A 223 -2.20 8.69 48.63
N ALA A 224 -0.89 8.85 48.45
CA ALA A 224 -0.24 8.59 47.16
C ALA A 224 -0.37 7.11 46.75
N TRP A 225 -0.25 6.18 47.70
CA TRP A 225 -0.41 4.75 47.43
C TRP A 225 -1.85 4.39 47.02
N GLN A 226 -2.83 4.97 47.71
CA GLN A 226 -4.23 4.80 47.40
C GLN A 226 -4.57 5.35 46.01
N ALA A 227 -4.16 6.59 45.72
CA ALA A 227 -4.33 7.22 44.42
C ALA A 227 -3.65 6.43 43.30
N PHE A 228 -2.47 5.87 43.56
CA PHE A 228 -1.78 4.99 42.63
C PHE A 228 -2.61 3.73 42.35
N GLY A 229 -3.08 3.05 43.40
CA GLY A 229 -3.94 1.87 43.26
C GLY A 229 -5.21 2.13 42.46
N ASP A 230 -5.85 3.28 42.66
CA ASP A 230 -7.01 3.69 41.86
C ASP A 230 -6.60 3.97 40.39
N LYS A 231 -5.44 4.63 40.17
CA LYS A 231 -4.95 4.98 38.83
C LYS A 231 -4.57 3.77 37.97
N VAL A 232 -3.94 2.76 38.58
CA VAL A 232 -3.53 1.54 37.87
C VAL A 232 -4.59 0.45 37.92
N GLY A 233 -5.77 0.69 38.51
CA GLY A 233 -6.88 -0.27 38.52
C GLY A 233 -6.72 -1.42 39.52
N TRP A 234 -5.95 -1.24 40.59
CA TRP A 234 -5.83 -2.20 41.71
C TRP A 234 -6.87 -1.95 42.82
N ARG A 235 -7.60 -0.84 42.74
CA ARG A 235 -8.68 -0.48 43.66
C ARG A 235 -9.96 -0.14 42.92
N LYS A 236 -11.10 -0.43 43.56
CA LYS A 236 -12.42 -0.04 43.08
C LYS A 236 -13.33 0.30 44.25
N GLY A 237 -13.80 1.55 44.29
CA GLY A 237 -14.67 2.02 45.39
C GLY A 237 -13.98 1.87 46.75
N GLU A 238 -12.75 2.38 46.86
CA GLU A 238 -11.88 2.35 48.06
C GLU A 238 -11.37 0.97 48.49
N LYS A 239 -11.85 -0.12 47.86
CA LYS A 239 -11.44 -1.49 48.15
C LYS A 239 -10.32 -1.95 47.23
N TRP A 240 -9.30 -2.56 47.81
CA TRP A 240 -8.25 -3.26 47.06
C TRP A 240 -8.81 -4.54 46.45
N LEU A 241 -8.51 -4.77 45.18
CA LEU A 241 -8.92 -5.96 44.45
C LEU A 241 -7.97 -7.12 44.73
N ASN A 242 -8.50 -8.34 44.85
CA ASN A 242 -7.67 -9.53 44.84
C ASN A 242 -7.16 -9.80 43.42
N TYR A 243 -6.10 -10.60 43.30
CA TYR A 243 -5.54 -10.97 42.00
C TYR A 243 -6.58 -11.62 41.06
N SER A 244 -7.47 -12.45 41.62
CA SER A 244 -8.57 -13.09 40.89
C SER A 244 -9.59 -12.09 40.31
N ASP A 245 -9.67 -10.89 40.89
CA ASP A 245 -10.66 -9.87 40.55
C ASP A 245 -10.08 -8.81 39.58
N LEU A 246 -8.80 -8.93 39.20
CA LEU A 246 -8.13 -8.05 38.25
C LEU A 246 -8.54 -8.35 36.80
N THR A 247 -8.50 -7.31 35.97
CA THR A 247 -8.77 -7.39 34.52
C THR A 247 -7.46 -7.50 33.74
N PHE A 248 -7.26 -8.61 33.03
CA PHE A 248 -6.05 -8.87 32.24
C PHE A 248 -6.27 -8.54 30.75
N ASP A 249 -6.80 -7.35 30.48
CA ASP A 249 -6.89 -6.77 29.14
C ASP A 249 -5.98 -5.53 29.03
N ASP A 250 -5.66 -5.14 27.80
CA ASP A 250 -4.78 -3.99 27.54
C ASP A 250 -5.53 -2.66 27.42
N GLN A 251 -6.86 -2.65 27.64
CA GLN A 251 -7.69 -1.49 27.32
C GLN A 251 -7.93 -0.55 28.50
N HIS A 252 -7.84 -1.05 29.74
CA HIS A 252 -8.38 -0.29 30.87
C HIS A 252 -7.36 0.60 31.60
N TYR A 253 -6.16 0.13 31.93
CA TYR A 253 -5.28 0.83 32.87
C TYR A 253 -3.81 0.84 32.44
N THR A 254 -3.18 2.01 32.42
CA THR A 254 -1.72 2.13 32.32
C THR A 254 -1.08 1.79 33.67
N GLY A 255 0.00 1.00 33.67
CA GLY A 255 0.71 0.55 34.87
C GLY A 255 0.05 -0.60 35.62
N HIS A 256 -1.03 -1.19 35.09
CA HIS A 256 -1.75 -2.29 35.76
C HIS A 256 -0.88 -3.51 36.06
N LEU A 257 0.03 -3.80 35.13
CA LEU A 257 0.89 -4.98 35.15
C LEU A 257 2.36 -4.56 35.02
N PRO A 258 3.30 -5.38 35.53
CA PRO A 258 3.04 -6.60 36.31
C PRO A 258 2.53 -6.32 37.74
N ARG A 259 1.67 -7.19 38.25
CA ARG A 259 1.20 -7.21 39.64
C ARG A 259 2.00 -8.25 40.42
N ARG A 260 2.71 -7.81 41.46
CA ARG A 260 3.36 -8.73 42.40
C ARG A 260 2.29 -9.51 43.15
N ASN A 261 2.23 -10.83 42.93
CA ASN A 261 1.31 -11.72 43.61
C ASN A 261 1.92 -12.12 44.97
N GLY A 262 1.68 -11.31 46.01
CA GLY A 262 1.80 -11.80 47.38
C GLY A 262 0.70 -12.85 47.60
N ARG A 263 1.01 -13.99 48.23
CA ARG A 263 0.13 -15.17 48.38
C ARG A 263 -1.37 -14.86 48.34
N GLU A 264 -2.10 -15.65 47.55
CA GLU A 264 -3.54 -15.89 47.72
C GLU A 264 -3.85 -16.08 49.22
N GLY A 265 -4.55 -15.11 49.82
CA GLY A 265 -5.11 -15.29 51.17
C GLY A 265 -4.53 -14.46 52.31
N TRP A 266 -3.69 -13.44 52.08
CA TRP A 266 -3.41 -12.44 53.12
C TRP A 266 -3.87 -11.05 52.66
N VAL A 267 -4.84 -10.51 53.39
CA VAL A 267 -5.26 -9.11 53.34
C VAL A 267 -4.00 -8.25 53.31
N VAL A 268 -3.96 -7.26 52.41
CA VAL A 268 -2.90 -6.26 52.25
C VAL A 268 -2.59 -5.62 53.60
N GLY A 269 -1.76 -6.30 54.39
CA GLY A 269 -1.23 -5.86 55.66
C GLY A 269 0.10 -5.22 55.36
N SER A 270 0.33 -4.09 56.01
CA SER A 270 1.50 -3.20 56.12
C SER A 270 2.89 -3.68 55.65
N GLY A 271 3.20 -4.98 55.58
CA GLY A 271 4.48 -5.51 55.08
C GLY A 271 4.65 -5.46 53.56
N ASP A 272 3.59 -5.72 52.78
CA ASP A 272 3.69 -5.79 51.31
C ASP A 272 3.84 -4.41 50.63
N ILE A 273 3.38 -3.36 51.30
CA ILE A 273 3.45 -1.99 50.79
C ILE A 273 4.86 -1.42 50.95
N PHE A 274 5.53 -1.75 52.06
CA PHE A 274 6.93 -1.38 52.27
C PHE A 274 7.83 -2.06 51.23
N ASP A 275 7.67 -3.36 50.96
CA ASP A 275 8.46 -4.08 49.95
C ASP A 275 8.25 -3.55 48.51
N TRP A 276 7.06 -3.04 48.16
CA TRP A 276 6.76 -2.50 46.84
C TRP A 276 7.29 -1.07 46.62
N VAL A 277 7.16 -0.17 47.60
CA VAL A 277 7.74 1.19 47.54
C VAL A 277 9.27 1.13 47.42
N PHE A 278 9.93 0.18 48.09
CA PHE A 278 11.38 -0.05 47.94
C PHE A 278 11.77 -0.76 46.63
N SER A 279 10.88 -1.56 46.03
CA SER A 279 11.07 -2.08 44.67
C SER A 279 11.15 -0.94 43.64
N LEU A 280 10.34 0.12 43.81
CA LEU A 280 10.42 1.33 42.99
C LEU A 280 11.73 2.10 43.23
N GLN A 281 12.26 2.08 44.46
CA GLN A 281 13.58 2.64 44.75
C GLN A 281 14.69 1.86 44.07
N ARG A 282 14.57 0.54 43.92
CA ARG A 282 15.54 -0.25 43.16
C ARG A 282 15.58 0.15 41.69
N LEU A 283 14.44 0.48 41.07
CA LEU A 283 14.41 1.05 39.71
C LEU A 283 15.19 2.37 39.63
N VAL A 284 15.10 3.25 40.64
CA VAL A 284 15.94 4.46 40.72
C VAL A 284 17.42 4.11 40.77
N VAL A 285 17.82 3.15 41.61
CA VAL A 285 19.23 2.72 41.72
C VAL A 285 19.73 2.04 40.44
N CYS A 286 18.86 1.28 39.78
CA CYS A 286 19.16 0.60 38.52
C CYS A 286 19.06 1.51 37.29
N ASN A 287 18.70 2.80 37.47
CA ASN A 287 18.47 3.76 36.40
C ASN A 287 17.46 3.27 35.34
N ILE A 288 16.37 2.66 35.83
CA ILE A 288 15.21 2.18 35.08
C ILE A 288 14.02 3.13 35.30
#